data_AF-A0A522DIF1-F1
#
_entry.id   AF-A0A522DIF1-F1
#
_cell.length_a   1.000
_cell.length_b   1.000
_cell.length_c   1.000
_cell.angle_alpha   90.00
_cell.angle_beta   90.00
_cell.angle_gamma   90.00
#
_symmetry.space_group_name_H-M   'P 1'
#
loop_
_entity.id
_entity.type
_entity.pdbx_description
1 polymer ?
#
loop_
_entity_poly.entity_id
_entity_poly.type
_entity_poly.pdbx_seq_one_letter_code
_entity_poly.pdbx_strand_id
1 'polypeptide(L)'
;MATIITKQESERGCGFRKPGAIYLVSDGPGRSCGRMPLPLHVCPTCSQGIKPARGWTWIDSKPILAAAALCKHQQVEVSESPVDASMVDVSFTLFPAECQGCPMSGREDDRVGLMWVGGKFYSRPENFIEEAKKMGLSKRIAQIPKDLIVGKTWVWLAHRETFPAVHTEECITTLAQSNYDVLMKLMATQDTPPACNCNAKPTAGVFHAFVPTRIEYVIKGTETEEELDALEKRGLTLVRVERIGENGELFPTPPPTATAADLDDGN
;
A
#
# COMPACT_ATOMS: atom_id res chain seq x y z
N MET A 1 -2.56 19.93 -29.32
CA MET A 1 -2.06 18.56 -29.53
C MET A 1 -1.23 18.08 -28.36
N ALA A 2 -1.92 17.61 -27.34
CA ALA A 2 -1.34 16.93 -26.20
C ALA A 2 -0.59 15.65 -26.60
N THR A 3 0.48 15.34 -25.87
CA THR A 3 1.29 14.16 -26.15
C THR A 3 0.63 12.92 -25.54
N ILE A 4 0.28 11.95 -26.38
CA ILE A 4 -0.30 10.66 -25.94
C ILE A 4 0.78 9.59 -25.94
N ILE A 5 1.00 8.96 -24.79
CA ILE A 5 1.91 7.83 -24.65
C ILE A 5 1.13 6.53 -24.81
N THR A 6 1.53 5.68 -25.75
CA THR A 6 1.00 4.31 -25.84
C THR A 6 1.80 3.40 -24.91
N LYS A 7 1.10 2.64 -24.07
CA LYS A 7 1.69 1.65 -23.17
C LYS A 7 1.03 0.29 -23.37
N GLN A 8 1.86 -0.72 -23.58
CA GLN A 8 1.44 -2.10 -23.54
C GLN A 8 1.45 -2.60 -22.10
N GLU A 9 0.33 -3.10 -21.62
CA GLU A 9 0.19 -3.61 -20.25
C GLU A 9 -0.44 -4.99 -20.24
N SER A 10 0.15 -5.89 -19.45
CA SER A 10 -0.49 -7.15 -19.08
C SER A 10 -1.58 -6.91 -18.03
N GLU A 11 -2.39 -7.94 -17.79
CA GLU A 11 -3.39 -7.88 -16.73
C GLU A 11 -2.74 -7.79 -15.35
N ARG A 12 -3.30 -6.94 -14.48
CA ARG A 12 -2.94 -6.82 -13.06
C ARG A 12 -3.90 -7.67 -12.23
N GLY A 13 -3.59 -7.93 -10.96
CA GLY A 13 -4.48 -8.65 -10.04
C GLY A 13 -5.88 -8.03 -9.94
N CYS A 14 -6.01 -6.70 -10.11
CA CYS A 14 -7.30 -6.01 -10.19
C CYS A 14 -7.87 -5.81 -11.60
N GLY A 15 -7.34 -6.50 -12.60
CA GLY A 15 -7.65 -6.32 -14.02
C GLY A 15 -6.89 -5.17 -14.68
N PHE A 16 -7.18 -4.92 -15.96
CA PHE A 16 -6.59 -3.81 -16.71
C PHE A 16 -6.98 -2.43 -16.19
N ARG A 17 -6.14 -1.42 -16.47
CA ARG A 17 -6.48 -0.03 -16.18
C ARG A 17 -7.72 0.39 -16.96
N LYS A 18 -8.60 1.11 -16.28
CA LYS A 18 -9.92 1.50 -16.79
C LYS A 18 -9.78 2.79 -17.62
N PRO A 19 -10.29 2.83 -18.86
CA PRO A 19 -10.39 4.07 -19.62
C PRO A 19 -11.18 5.13 -18.85
N GLY A 20 -10.73 6.38 -18.92
CA GLY A 20 -11.29 7.52 -18.21
C GLY A 20 -10.90 7.66 -16.75
N ALA A 21 -10.05 6.77 -16.22
CA ALA A 21 -9.64 6.82 -14.82
C ALA A 21 -8.25 7.43 -14.63
N ILE A 22 -8.03 8.00 -13.44
CA ILE A 22 -6.78 8.63 -13.02
C ILE A 22 -6.01 7.66 -12.12
N TYR A 23 -4.71 7.55 -12.34
CA TYR A 23 -3.82 6.65 -11.62
C TYR A 23 -2.62 7.39 -11.06
N LEU A 24 -2.27 7.12 -9.80
CA LEU A 24 -0.96 7.42 -9.25
C LEU A 24 0.00 6.31 -9.69
N VAL A 25 1.12 6.70 -10.30
CA VAL A 25 2.09 5.75 -10.84
C VAL A 25 3.48 6.02 -10.28
N SER A 26 4.20 4.95 -9.98
CA SER A 26 5.62 4.97 -9.62
C SER A 26 6.35 3.88 -10.40
N ASP A 27 7.48 4.25 -11.01
CA ASP A 27 8.31 3.33 -11.79
C ASP A 27 9.01 2.28 -10.93
N GLY A 28 9.34 2.64 -9.69
CA GLY A 28 9.87 1.71 -8.70
C GLY A 28 8.75 0.96 -7.97
N PRO A 29 9.07 -0.19 -7.37
CA PRO A 29 8.12 -0.95 -6.57
C PRO A 29 7.63 -0.19 -5.34
N GLY A 30 8.27 0.90 -4.95
CA GLY A 30 8.11 1.60 -3.68
C GLY A 30 9.31 1.34 -2.76
N ARG A 31 9.19 1.67 -1.47
CA ARG A 31 10.22 1.36 -0.46
C ARG A 31 9.59 0.61 0.70
N SER A 32 10.15 -0.54 1.05
CA SER A 32 9.91 -1.17 2.34
C SER A 32 10.78 -0.49 3.41
N CYS A 33 10.22 -0.29 4.59
CA CYS A 33 10.95 0.18 5.76
C CYS A 33 11.03 -0.95 6.79
N GLY A 34 12.11 -1.00 7.57
CA GLY A 34 12.22 -1.94 8.70
C GLY A 34 11.18 -1.72 9.82
N ARG A 35 10.40 -0.62 9.78
CA ARG A 35 9.24 -0.40 10.64
C ARG A 35 7.95 -1.02 10.11
N MET A 36 7.90 -1.40 8.83
CA MET A 36 6.73 -2.03 8.24
C MET A 36 6.75 -3.55 8.44
N PRO A 37 5.58 -4.21 8.53
CA PRO A 37 4.23 -3.60 8.51
C PRO A 37 3.87 -2.83 9.79
N LEU A 38 3.00 -1.83 9.66
CA LEU A 38 2.44 -1.07 10.80
C LEU A 38 0.98 -1.46 11.06
N PRO A 39 0.60 -1.85 12.27
CA PRO A 39 -0.79 -2.15 12.58
C PRO A 39 -1.66 -0.88 12.51
N LEU A 40 -2.82 -1.01 11.90
CA LEU A 40 -3.87 -0.01 11.90
C LEU A 40 -5.01 -0.49 12.79
N HIS A 41 -5.07 0.05 14.01
CA HIS A 41 -6.14 -0.26 14.93
C HIS A 41 -7.38 0.60 14.67
N VAL A 42 -8.54 -0.03 14.72
CA VAL A 42 -9.82 0.67 14.85
C VAL A 42 -10.18 0.65 16.33
N CYS A 43 -10.58 1.79 16.92
CA CYS A 43 -10.99 1.82 18.31
C CYS A 43 -12.17 0.85 18.52
N PRO A 44 -12.05 -0.14 19.42
CA PRO A 44 -13.08 -1.16 19.61
C PRO A 44 -14.39 -0.59 20.18
N THR A 45 -14.32 0.54 20.88
CA THR A 45 -15.48 1.13 21.58
C THR A 45 -16.31 2.02 20.65
N CYS A 46 -15.67 2.96 19.96
CA CYS A 46 -16.40 3.95 19.16
C CYS A 46 -16.30 3.70 17.64
N SER A 47 -15.57 2.66 17.21
CA SER A 47 -15.21 2.42 15.81
C SER A 47 -14.56 3.64 15.12
N GLN A 48 -14.07 4.61 15.91
CA GLN A 48 -13.25 5.72 15.43
C GLN A 48 -11.84 5.18 15.20
N GLY A 49 -11.24 5.56 14.09
CA GLY A 49 -9.97 5.00 13.65
C GLY A 49 -9.86 5.08 12.14
N ILE A 50 -8.77 4.54 11.60
CA ILE A 50 -8.50 4.60 10.17
C ILE A 50 -9.37 3.54 9.48
N LYS A 51 -10.49 3.98 8.91
CA LYS A 51 -11.43 3.09 8.21
C LYS A 51 -10.93 2.75 6.81
N PRO A 52 -11.07 1.48 6.37
CA PRO A 52 -10.87 1.12 4.97
C PRO A 52 -11.74 1.94 4.03
N ALA A 53 -11.10 2.80 3.24
CA ALA A 53 -11.74 3.61 2.22
C ALA A 53 -11.29 3.16 0.82
N ARG A 54 -12.21 3.19 -0.15
CA ARG A 54 -11.91 2.87 -1.56
C ARG A 54 -11.05 3.94 -2.23
N GLY A 55 -10.93 5.13 -1.62
CA GLY A 55 -10.23 6.29 -2.17
C GLY A 55 -9.03 6.72 -1.33
N TRP A 56 -8.49 7.87 -1.71
CA TRP A 56 -7.43 8.56 -1.00
C TRP A 56 -7.93 9.11 0.34
N THR A 57 -7.13 8.97 1.39
CA THR A 57 -7.35 9.64 2.68
C THR A 57 -6.05 10.28 3.15
N TRP A 58 -6.11 11.54 3.58
CA TRP A 58 -4.97 12.15 4.27
C TRP A 58 -4.93 11.70 5.72
N ILE A 59 -3.76 11.26 6.19
CA ILE A 59 -3.55 10.91 7.60
C ILE A 59 -2.30 11.62 8.14
N ASP A 60 -2.28 11.81 9.45
CA ASP A 60 -1.07 12.19 10.18
C ASP A 60 -0.24 10.92 10.47
N SER A 61 0.99 10.90 10.01
CA SER A 61 1.91 9.78 10.18
C SER A 61 2.51 9.71 11.58
N LYS A 62 2.64 10.83 12.30
CA LYS A 62 3.32 10.90 13.60
C LYS A 62 2.75 9.95 14.64
N PRO A 63 1.42 9.93 14.92
CA PRO A 63 0.85 9.04 15.93
C PRO A 63 1.04 7.55 15.58
N ILE A 64 0.99 7.21 14.29
CA ILE A 64 1.14 5.82 13.83
C ILE A 64 2.60 5.39 13.96
N LEU A 65 3.54 6.26 13.60
CA LEU A 65 4.97 6.01 13.73
C LEU A 65 5.43 5.94 15.19
N ALA A 66 4.81 6.74 16.07
CA ALA A 66 5.11 6.72 17.50
C ALA A 66 4.67 5.40 18.17
N ALA A 67 3.58 4.79 17.68
CA ALA A 67 3.10 3.48 18.13
C ALA A 67 3.85 2.30 17.48
N ALA A 68 4.65 2.56 16.44
CA ALA A 68 5.39 1.53 15.74
C ALA A 68 6.58 1.03 16.57
N ALA A 69 6.94 -0.25 16.38
CA ALA A 69 8.22 -0.74 16.86
C ALA A 69 9.38 0.09 16.28
N LEU A 70 10.48 0.18 17.04
CA LEU A 70 11.70 0.84 16.57
C LEU A 70 12.14 0.23 15.24
N CYS A 71 12.71 1.07 14.36
CA CYS A 71 13.20 0.56 13.09
C CYS A 71 14.34 -0.43 13.36
N LYS A 72 14.36 -1.58 12.69
CA LYS A 72 15.48 -2.53 12.80
C LYS A 72 16.84 -1.93 12.42
N HIS A 73 16.84 -0.88 11.59
CA HIS A 73 18.05 -0.13 11.23
C HIS A 73 18.43 0.96 12.25
N GLN A 74 17.59 1.20 13.25
CA GLN A 74 17.91 2.11 14.35
C GLN A 74 18.70 1.30 15.39
N GLN A 75 20.03 1.36 15.29
CA GLN A 75 20.87 0.85 16.36
C GLN A 75 20.75 1.81 17.55
N VAL A 76 20.37 1.27 18.72
CA VAL A 76 20.48 2.01 19.97
C VAL A 76 21.87 1.73 20.49
N GLU A 77 22.80 2.65 20.24
CA GLU A 77 24.10 2.60 20.88
C GLU A 77 23.95 3.12 22.32
N VAL A 78 23.94 2.19 23.28
CA VAL A 78 24.02 2.55 24.70
C VAL A 78 25.49 2.77 25.00
N SER A 79 25.95 4.02 24.97
CA SER A 79 27.29 4.33 25.45
C SER A 79 27.27 4.35 26.98
N GLU A 80 27.86 3.34 27.61
CA GLU A 80 28.12 3.33 29.06
C GLU A 80 29.20 4.38 29.37
N SER A 81 28.80 5.64 29.55
CA SER A 81 29.69 6.66 30.08
C SER A 81 29.75 6.52 31.60
N PRO A 82 30.94 6.42 32.23
CA PRO A 82 31.11 6.45 33.68
C PRO A 82 30.97 7.90 34.16
N VAL A 83 29.76 8.45 34.08
CA VAL A 83 29.36 9.64 34.82
C VAL A 83 28.44 9.18 35.95
N ASP A 84 28.60 9.79 37.12
CA ASP A 84 27.91 9.48 38.40
C ASP A 84 26.60 8.69 38.26
N ALA A 85 26.44 7.68 39.14
CA ALA A 85 25.40 6.65 39.18
C ALA A 85 23.92 7.14 39.27
N SER A 86 23.60 8.35 38.81
CA SER A 86 22.28 8.97 38.85
C SER A 86 21.68 9.33 37.48
N MET A 87 22.38 9.22 36.34
CA MET A 87 21.79 9.47 35.01
C MET A 87 22.43 8.64 33.89
N VAL A 88 21.65 7.75 33.26
CA VAL A 88 22.01 7.10 31.99
C VAL A 88 21.63 8.05 30.86
N ASP A 89 22.61 8.63 30.20
CA ASP A 89 22.37 9.46 29.00
C ASP A 89 22.17 8.55 27.78
N VAL A 90 20.92 8.38 27.35
CA VAL A 90 20.57 7.59 26.16
C VAL A 90 20.62 8.52 24.95
N SER A 91 21.82 8.70 24.40
CA SER A 91 22.00 9.40 23.13
C SER A 91 21.55 8.52 21.97
N PHE A 92 20.44 8.86 21.32
CA PHE A 92 20.05 8.26 20.04
C PHE A 92 20.93 8.85 18.93
N THR A 93 22.01 8.17 18.57
CA THR A 93 22.82 8.55 17.40
C THR A 93 22.00 8.44 16.12
N LEU A 94 22.12 9.48 15.30
CA LEU A 94 21.30 9.74 14.12
C LEU A 94 21.30 8.56 13.15
N PHE A 95 20.08 8.26 12.69
CA PHE A 95 19.71 7.34 11.62
C PHE A 95 20.87 7.02 10.65
N PRO A 96 21.17 5.73 10.37
CA PRO A 96 22.16 5.39 9.35
C PRO A 96 21.81 6.09 8.02
N ALA A 97 22.82 6.43 7.21
CA ALA A 97 22.63 7.09 5.92
C ALA A 97 21.61 6.36 5.01
N GLU A 98 21.42 5.07 5.22
CA GLU A 98 20.42 4.21 4.56
C GLU A 98 18.95 4.59 4.87
N CYS A 99 18.70 5.33 5.95
CA CYS A 99 17.39 5.90 6.29
C CYS A 99 17.15 7.29 5.66
N GLN A 100 18.11 7.84 4.91
CA GLN A 100 17.96 9.08 4.18
C GLN A 100 16.99 8.84 3.01
N GLY A 101 15.75 9.31 3.16
CA GLY A 101 14.64 8.98 2.25
C GLY A 101 13.84 7.73 2.64
N CYS A 102 13.91 7.31 3.90
CA CYS A 102 12.98 6.33 4.46
C CYS A 102 11.53 6.88 4.38
N PRO A 103 10.54 6.07 3.98
CA PRO A 103 9.13 6.49 4.01
C PRO A 103 8.62 6.83 5.43
N MET A 104 9.39 6.45 6.45
CA MET A 104 9.01 6.44 7.85
C MET A 104 9.97 7.22 8.75
N SER A 105 11.03 7.83 8.19
CA SER A 105 11.86 8.77 8.96
C SER A 105 11.09 10.06 9.11
N GLY A 106 11.08 10.65 10.32
CA GLY A 106 10.33 11.88 10.61
C GLY A 106 10.63 12.95 9.56
N ARG A 107 9.63 13.25 8.73
CA ARG A 107 9.68 14.29 7.70
C ARG A 107 9.12 15.58 8.29
N GLU A 108 9.46 16.71 7.69
CA GLU A 108 8.82 17.99 8.03
C GLU A 108 7.31 17.95 7.71
N ASP A 109 6.94 17.25 6.63
CA ASP A 109 5.55 16.98 6.27
C ASP A 109 5.07 15.68 6.92
N ASP A 110 4.35 15.79 8.03
CA ASP A 110 3.79 14.63 8.73
C ASP A 110 2.58 14.02 8.02
N ARG A 111 2.06 14.69 7.00
CA ARG A 111 0.84 14.27 6.30
C ARG A 111 1.17 13.36 5.13
N VAL A 112 0.62 12.16 5.14
CA VAL A 112 0.79 11.16 4.08
C VAL A 112 -0.56 10.76 3.49
N GLY A 113 -0.54 10.39 2.21
CA GLY A 113 -1.69 9.76 1.58
C GLY A 113 -1.83 8.33 2.05
N LEU A 114 -3.04 7.89 2.35
CA LEU A 114 -3.36 6.50 2.64
C LEU A 114 -4.30 5.95 1.57
N MET A 115 -3.94 4.79 1.03
CA MET A 115 -4.78 4.06 0.08
C MET A 115 -4.86 2.59 0.44
N TRP A 116 -6.04 2.00 0.27
CA TRP A 116 -6.25 0.59 0.54
C TRP A 116 -6.04 -0.26 -0.71
N VAL A 117 -5.40 -1.40 -0.53
CA VAL A 117 -5.32 -2.49 -1.49
C VAL A 117 -6.45 -3.48 -1.17
N GLY A 118 -7.20 -3.86 -2.20
CA GLY A 118 -8.43 -4.64 -2.03
C GLY A 118 -8.15 -6.14 -1.95
N GLY A 119 -8.50 -6.76 -0.82
CA GLY A 119 -8.33 -8.20 -0.56
C GLY A 119 -8.99 -9.12 -1.58
N LYS A 120 -10.06 -8.66 -2.25
CA LYS A 120 -10.72 -9.41 -3.34
C LYS A 120 -9.77 -9.74 -4.50
N PHE A 121 -8.85 -8.83 -4.80
CA PHE A 121 -7.92 -8.95 -5.93
C PHE A 121 -6.52 -9.34 -5.48
N TYR A 122 -6.17 -8.96 -4.26
CA TYR A 122 -4.87 -9.23 -3.65
C TYR A 122 -5.11 -9.87 -2.29
N SER A 123 -5.22 -11.20 -2.25
CA SER A 123 -5.48 -11.91 -0.99
C SER A 123 -4.45 -11.59 0.09
N ARG A 124 -3.20 -11.33 -0.32
CA ARG A 124 -2.12 -10.91 0.59
C ARG A 124 -1.38 -9.68 0.08
N PRO A 125 -0.78 -8.87 0.98
CA PRO A 125 0.03 -7.72 0.60
C PRO A 125 1.18 -8.03 -0.36
N GLU A 126 1.79 -9.21 -0.21
CA GLU A 126 2.94 -9.65 -1.01
C GLU A 126 2.59 -9.75 -2.49
N ASN A 127 1.38 -10.22 -2.82
CA ASN A 127 0.89 -10.32 -4.21
C ASN A 127 0.92 -8.96 -4.91
N PHE A 128 0.55 -7.89 -4.19
CA PHE A 128 0.60 -6.53 -4.72
C PHE A 128 2.03 -6.05 -4.90
N ILE A 129 2.94 -6.35 -3.96
CA ILE A 129 4.35 -5.98 -4.05
C ILE A 129 5.02 -6.69 -5.23
N GLU A 130 4.75 -7.98 -5.44
CA GLU A 130 5.29 -8.75 -6.55
C GLU A 130 4.83 -8.20 -7.90
N GLU A 131 3.55 -7.86 -8.04
CA GLU A 131 3.05 -7.18 -9.23
C GLU A 131 3.73 -5.82 -9.43
N ALA A 132 3.85 -5.01 -8.37
CA ALA A 132 4.48 -3.71 -8.42
C ALA A 132 5.98 -3.79 -8.80
N LYS A 133 6.67 -4.86 -8.41
CA LYS A 133 8.05 -5.14 -8.85
C LYS A 133 8.13 -5.46 -10.34
N LYS A 134 7.15 -6.19 -10.89
CA LYS A 134 7.12 -6.59 -12.30
C LYS A 134 6.72 -5.44 -13.24
N MET A 135 5.73 -4.64 -12.84
CA MET A 135 5.05 -3.70 -13.75
C MET A 135 5.04 -2.24 -13.28
N GLY A 136 5.73 -1.95 -12.17
CA GLY A 136 5.58 -0.69 -11.47
C GLY A 136 4.25 -0.58 -10.72
N LEU A 137 4.21 0.36 -9.79
CA LEU A 137 3.06 0.58 -8.93
C LEU A 137 2.05 1.47 -9.64
N SER A 138 0.79 1.03 -9.70
CA SER A 138 -0.31 1.81 -10.26
C SER A 138 -1.55 1.72 -9.37
N LYS A 139 -2.05 2.87 -8.88
CA LYS A 139 -3.24 2.92 -8.02
C LYS A 139 -4.23 3.97 -8.51
N ARG A 140 -5.46 3.51 -8.77
CA ARG A 140 -6.57 4.35 -9.21
C ARG A 140 -6.99 5.32 -8.08
N ILE A 141 -7.22 6.58 -8.44
CA ILE A 141 -7.84 7.60 -7.61
C ILE A 141 -9.06 8.19 -8.33
N ALA A 142 -10.06 8.61 -7.55
CA ALA A 142 -11.27 9.23 -8.12
C ALA A 142 -11.00 10.68 -8.55
N GLN A 143 -10.20 11.39 -7.76
CA GLN A 143 -9.80 12.78 -7.97
C GLN A 143 -8.38 12.98 -7.47
N ILE A 144 -7.65 13.93 -8.06
CA ILE A 144 -6.33 14.34 -7.59
C ILE A 144 -6.51 15.06 -6.26
N PRO A 145 -5.95 14.55 -5.15
CA PRO A 145 -6.04 15.22 -3.85
C PRO A 145 -5.43 16.62 -3.93
N LYS A 146 -6.08 17.59 -3.28
CA LYS A 146 -5.44 18.90 -3.02
C LYS A 146 -4.17 18.64 -2.21
N ASP A 147 -3.13 19.41 -2.52
CA ASP A 147 -1.80 19.35 -1.89
C ASP A 147 -0.99 18.07 -2.19
N LEU A 148 -1.44 17.21 -3.11
CA LEU A 148 -0.61 16.13 -3.63
C LEU A 148 0.50 16.73 -4.51
N ILE A 149 1.76 16.55 -4.10
CA ILE A 149 2.93 16.95 -4.88
C ILE A 149 3.65 15.70 -5.38
N VAL A 150 3.55 15.47 -6.69
CA VAL A 150 4.25 14.38 -7.39
C VAL A 150 5.76 14.47 -7.11
N GLY A 151 6.39 13.33 -6.83
CA GLY A 151 7.80 13.24 -6.48
C GLY A 151 8.15 13.65 -5.05
N LYS A 152 7.20 14.15 -4.24
CA LYS A 152 7.45 14.56 -2.85
C LYS A 152 6.53 13.90 -1.83
N THR A 153 5.23 13.84 -2.12
CA THR A 153 4.22 13.30 -1.20
C THR A 153 4.31 11.78 -1.13
N TRP A 154 4.39 11.25 0.09
CA TRP A 154 4.31 9.82 0.33
C TRP A 154 2.89 9.29 0.33
N VAL A 155 2.74 8.10 -0.22
CA VAL A 155 1.51 7.33 -0.24
C VAL A 155 1.77 6.00 0.44
N TRP A 156 1.10 5.79 1.56
CA TRP A 156 1.07 4.55 2.31
C TRP A 156 -0.03 3.63 1.76
N LEU A 157 0.32 2.37 1.60
CA LEU A 157 -0.58 1.31 1.17
C LEU A 157 -0.94 0.44 2.35
N ALA A 158 -2.24 0.28 2.56
CA ALA A 158 -2.79 -0.56 3.61
C ALA A 158 -3.55 -1.76 3.06
N HIS A 159 -3.53 -2.86 3.81
CA HIS A 159 -4.29 -4.07 3.53
C HIS A 159 -5.02 -4.54 4.79
N ARG A 160 -6.23 -5.09 4.62
CA ARG A 160 -7.05 -5.58 5.76
C ARG A 160 -6.44 -6.80 6.45
N GLU A 161 -5.66 -7.55 5.70
CA GLU A 161 -5.01 -8.79 6.14
C GLU A 161 -3.50 -8.60 6.04
N THR A 162 -2.99 -7.54 6.68
CA THR A 162 -1.54 -7.29 6.72
C THR A 162 -0.88 -8.20 7.75
N PHE A 163 -1.53 -8.36 8.89
CA PHE A 163 -1.12 -9.30 9.91
C PHE A 163 -2.09 -10.48 9.89
N PRO A 164 -1.59 -11.72 9.79
CA PRO A 164 -2.46 -12.89 9.89
C PRO A 164 -3.17 -12.89 11.23
N ALA A 165 -4.30 -13.59 11.30
CA ALA A 165 -4.97 -13.83 12.57
C ALA A 165 -4.01 -14.59 13.49
N VAL A 166 -3.45 -13.91 14.50
CA VAL A 166 -2.57 -14.54 15.47
C VAL A 166 -3.43 -15.21 16.53
N HIS A 167 -3.23 -16.50 16.70
CA HIS A 167 -3.80 -17.26 17.80
C HIS A 167 -3.21 -16.78 19.14
N THR A 168 -4.04 -16.58 20.16
CA THR A 168 -3.55 -16.25 21.52
C THR A 168 -2.64 -17.36 22.06
N GLU A 169 -1.78 -17.05 23.03
CA GLU A 169 -0.96 -18.06 23.73
C GLU A 169 -1.82 -19.24 24.23
N GLU A 170 -3.07 -18.98 24.63
CA GLU A 170 -4.07 -20.01 25.01
C GLU A 170 -4.49 -20.93 23.84
N CYS A 171 -4.66 -20.42 22.61
CA CYS A 171 -4.91 -21.27 21.43
C CYS A 171 -3.70 -22.17 21.14
N ILE A 172 -2.48 -21.62 21.26
CA ILE A 172 -1.24 -22.36 20.96
C ILE A 172 -1.01 -23.46 22.01
N THR A 173 -1.24 -23.18 23.30
CA THR A 173 -1.10 -24.17 24.38
C THR A 173 -2.15 -25.27 24.28
N THR A 174 -3.40 -24.95 23.92
CA THR A 174 -4.46 -25.95 23.74
C THR A 174 -4.17 -26.90 22.56
N LEU A 175 -3.59 -26.39 21.46
CA LEU A 175 -3.14 -27.22 20.33
C LEU A 175 -1.90 -28.06 20.68
N ALA A 176 -0.92 -27.49 21.38
CA ALA A 176 0.31 -28.17 21.78
C ALA A 176 0.08 -29.35 22.75
N GLN A 177 -0.97 -29.30 23.58
CA GLN A 177 -1.32 -30.40 24.49
C GLN A 177 -1.84 -31.65 23.77
N SER A 178 -2.24 -31.56 22.50
CA SER A 178 -2.86 -32.66 21.77
C SER A 178 -1.96 -33.35 20.74
N ASN A 179 -0.89 -32.71 20.22
CA ASN A 179 0.07 -33.35 19.33
C ASN A 179 1.32 -32.50 19.03
N TYR A 180 2.51 -32.91 19.50
CA TYR A 180 3.77 -32.17 19.31
C TYR A 180 4.20 -32.05 17.83
N ASP A 181 3.91 -33.07 17.02
CA ASP A 181 4.21 -33.06 15.58
C ASP A 181 3.37 -32.05 14.78
N VAL A 182 2.18 -31.70 15.28
CA VAL A 182 1.30 -30.70 14.67
C VAL A 182 1.82 -29.30 14.95
N LEU A 183 2.35 -29.05 16.16
CA LEU A 183 2.96 -27.77 16.52
C LEU A 183 4.16 -27.46 15.62
N MET A 184 5.06 -28.42 15.40
CA MET A 184 6.24 -28.21 14.58
C MET A 184 5.92 -28.01 13.09
N LYS A 185 4.84 -28.64 12.57
CA LYS A 185 4.37 -28.38 11.19
C LYS A 185 3.73 -27.01 11.01
N LEU A 186 2.93 -26.55 11.98
CA LEU A 186 2.27 -25.23 11.91
C LEU A 186 3.24 -24.06 12.00
N MET A 187 4.26 -24.19 12.84
CA MET A 187 5.33 -23.20 12.92
C MET A 187 6.15 -23.13 11.61
N ALA A 188 6.21 -24.21 10.83
CA ALA A 188 6.94 -24.27 9.57
C ALA A 188 6.13 -23.77 8.35
N THR A 189 4.80 -23.91 8.33
CA THR A 189 3.99 -23.58 7.14
C THR A 189 3.32 -22.20 7.17
N GLN A 190 3.33 -21.48 8.31
CA GLN A 190 2.51 -20.27 8.52
C GLN A 190 1.00 -20.47 8.28
N ASP A 191 0.54 -21.72 8.17
CA ASP A 191 -0.87 -22.02 8.02
C ASP A 191 -1.54 -22.01 9.38
N THR A 192 -2.75 -21.46 9.43
CA THR A 192 -3.61 -21.56 10.61
C THR A 192 -3.95 -23.03 10.88
N PRO A 193 -3.80 -23.53 12.12
CA PRO A 193 -4.25 -24.86 12.48
C PRO A 193 -5.72 -25.05 12.10
N PRO A 194 -6.10 -26.17 11.46
CA PRO A 194 -7.46 -26.40 10.98
C PRO A 194 -8.53 -26.56 12.08
N ALA A 195 -8.25 -26.18 13.33
CA ALA A 195 -9.15 -26.41 14.45
C ALA A 195 -9.10 -25.39 15.62
N CYS A 196 -8.42 -24.23 15.56
CA CYS A 196 -8.69 -23.24 16.63
C CYS A 196 -10.03 -22.53 16.34
N ASN A 197 -11.03 -22.77 17.18
CA ASN A 197 -12.34 -22.09 17.14
C ASN A 197 -12.26 -20.63 17.66
N CYS A 198 -11.08 -20.01 17.65
CA CYS A 198 -10.97 -18.60 17.95
C CYS A 198 -11.39 -17.81 16.70
N ASN A 199 -12.34 -16.91 16.85
CA ASN A 199 -12.70 -15.92 15.83
C ASN A 199 -11.62 -14.85 15.67
N ALA A 200 -10.34 -15.24 15.67
CA ALA A 200 -9.22 -14.35 15.48
C ALA A 200 -9.33 -13.75 14.08
N LYS A 201 -9.48 -12.43 14.02
CA LYS A 201 -9.59 -11.71 12.76
C LYS A 201 -8.19 -11.22 12.35
N PRO A 202 -7.87 -11.26 11.05
CA PRO A 202 -6.65 -10.63 10.57
C PRO A 202 -6.66 -9.14 10.93
N THR A 203 -5.48 -8.60 11.20
CA THR A 203 -5.32 -7.19 11.57
C THR A 203 -4.87 -6.38 10.37
N ALA A 204 -5.56 -5.25 10.15
CA ALA A 204 -5.21 -4.33 9.09
C ALA A 204 -3.89 -3.63 9.39
N GLY A 205 -3.18 -3.23 8.34
CA GLY A 205 -1.91 -2.54 8.50
C GLY A 205 -1.45 -1.82 7.27
N VAL A 206 -0.53 -0.88 7.46
CA VAL A 206 0.28 -0.29 6.38
C VAL A 206 1.42 -1.24 6.11
N PHE A 207 1.49 -1.78 4.91
CA PHE A 207 2.48 -2.78 4.54
C PHE A 207 3.53 -2.24 3.57
N HIS A 208 3.25 -1.11 2.92
CA HIS A 208 4.13 -0.55 1.91
C HIS A 208 3.98 0.96 1.75
N ALA A 209 4.97 1.62 1.16
CA ALA A 209 4.89 3.04 0.82
C ALA A 209 5.62 3.37 -0.48
N PHE A 210 5.15 4.40 -1.17
CA PHE A 210 5.78 4.91 -2.39
C PHE A 210 5.56 6.41 -2.54
N VAL A 211 6.37 7.02 -3.42
CA VAL A 211 6.17 8.41 -3.87
C VAL A 211 5.77 8.34 -5.34
N PRO A 212 4.58 8.85 -5.74
CA PRO A 212 4.19 8.86 -7.14
C PRO A 212 5.20 9.65 -7.97
N THR A 213 5.66 9.08 -9.08
CA THR A 213 6.54 9.79 -10.04
C THR A 213 5.74 10.56 -11.07
N ARG A 214 4.46 10.20 -11.27
CA ARG A 214 3.51 10.88 -12.16
C ARG A 214 2.06 10.52 -11.85
N ILE A 215 1.15 11.27 -12.46
CA ILE A 215 -0.29 10.99 -12.48
C ILE A 215 -0.67 10.70 -13.93
N GLU A 216 -1.24 9.52 -14.18
CA GLU A 216 -1.66 9.11 -15.52
C GLU A 216 -3.18 9.17 -15.66
N TYR A 217 -3.66 9.70 -16.79
CA TYR A 217 -5.05 9.56 -17.23
C TYR A 217 -5.11 8.56 -18.39
N VAL A 218 -5.94 7.52 -18.25
CA VAL A 218 -6.14 6.54 -19.32
C VAL A 218 -7.20 7.07 -20.28
N ILE A 219 -6.85 7.26 -21.55
CA ILE A 219 -7.73 7.84 -22.57
C ILE A 219 -8.87 6.89 -22.93
N LYS A 220 -10.10 7.40 -23.07
CA LYS A 220 -11.28 6.64 -23.54
C LYS A 220 -11.32 6.50 -25.06
N GLY A 221 -10.78 7.49 -25.77
CA GLY A 221 -10.81 7.60 -27.22
C GLY A 221 -11.99 8.43 -27.73
N THR A 222 -12.79 8.98 -26.82
CA THR A 222 -13.94 9.85 -27.13
C THR A 222 -13.70 11.30 -26.70
N GLU A 223 -12.58 11.57 -26.03
CA GLU A 223 -12.20 12.92 -25.63
C GLU A 223 -11.87 13.79 -26.84
N THR A 224 -12.26 15.06 -26.76
CA THR A 224 -11.89 16.12 -27.72
C THR A 224 -10.43 16.55 -27.55
N GLU A 225 -9.86 17.19 -28.56
CA GLU A 225 -8.48 17.70 -28.47
C GLU A 225 -8.34 18.74 -27.35
N GLU A 226 -9.34 19.60 -27.18
CA GLU A 226 -9.37 20.62 -26.14
C GLU A 226 -9.41 20.01 -24.72
N GLU A 227 -10.15 18.91 -24.54
CA GLU A 227 -10.17 18.17 -23.27
C GLU A 227 -8.82 17.55 -22.95
N LEU A 228 -8.16 16.94 -23.94
CA LEU A 228 -6.83 16.34 -23.78
C LEU A 228 -5.77 17.39 -23.44
N ASP A 229 -5.77 18.52 -24.16
CA ASP A 229 -4.87 19.65 -23.89
C ASP A 229 -5.12 20.24 -22.47
N ALA A 230 -6.38 20.28 -22.01
CA ALA A 230 -6.70 20.73 -20.66
C ALA A 230 -6.22 19.77 -19.56
N LEU A 231 -6.28 18.45 -19.80
CA LEU A 231 -5.75 17.45 -18.88
C LEU A 231 -4.22 17.52 -18.79
N GLU A 232 -3.52 17.66 -19.93
CA GLU A 232 -2.06 17.80 -19.95
C GLU A 232 -1.61 19.07 -19.21
N LYS A 233 -2.29 20.21 -19.41
CA LYS A 233 -2.03 21.46 -18.67
C LYS A 233 -2.22 21.33 -17.16
N ARG A 234 -3.01 20.37 -16.70
CA ARG A 234 -3.17 20.03 -15.27
C ARG A 234 -2.05 19.13 -14.74
N GLY A 235 -1.07 18.78 -15.56
CA GLY A 235 0.07 17.91 -15.22
C GLY A 235 -0.24 16.41 -15.30
N LEU A 236 -1.30 16.02 -16.02
CA LEU A 236 -1.62 14.60 -16.24
C LEU A 236 -0.86 14.08 -17.46
N THR A 237 -0.24 12.92 -17.31
CA THR A 237 0.30 12.17 -18.45
C THR A 237 -0.83 11.40 -19.12
N LEU A 238 -1.08 11.68 -20.40
CA LEU A 238 -2.12 11.01 -21.18
C LEU A 238 -1.60 9.67 -21.70
N VAL A 239 -2.30 8.59 -21.36
CA VAL A 239 -1.88 7.24 -21.71
C VAL A 239 -2.96 6.48 -22.45
N ARG A 240 -2.58 5.89 -23.58
CA ARG A 240 -3.37 4.87 -24.28
C ARG A 240 -2.85 3.50 -23.86
N VAL A 241 -3.71 2.70 -23.23
CA VAL A 241 -3.34 1.35 -22.78
C VAL A 241 -3.73 0.33 -23.85
N GLU A 242 -2.72 -0.36 -24.37
CA GLU A 242 -2.86 -1.55 -25.21
C GLU A 242 -2.73 -2.78 -24.33
N ARG A 243 -3.70 -3.70 -24.44
CA ARG A 243 -3.76 -4.88 -23.59
C ARG A 243 -2.94 -6.00 -24.24
N ILE A 244 -1.98 -6.54 -23.53
CA ILE A 244 -1.19 -7.70 -23.98
C ILE A 244 -1.52 -8.93 -23.13
N GLY A 245 -1.67 -10.08 -23.79
CA GLY A 245 -1.79 -11.38 -23.15
C GLY A 245 -0.46 -11.93 -22.68
N GLU A 246 -0.50 -13.06 -21.98
CA GLU A 246 0.70 -13.73 -21.44
C GLU A 246 1.71 -14.10 -22.53
N ASN A 247 1.21 -14.39 -23.74
CA ASN A 247 2.02 -14.71 -24.92
C ASN A 247 2.45 -13.48 -25.74
N GLY A 248 2.17 -12.25 -25.26
CA GLY A 248 2.42 -11.01 -25.99
C GLY A 248 1.39 -10.68 -27.07
N GLU A 249 0.31 -11.47 -27.19
CA GLU A 249 -0.78 -11.20 -28.13
C GLU A 249 -1.54 -9.94 -27.73
N LEU A 250 -1.81 -9.06 -28.70
CA LEU A 250 -2.63 -7.87 -28.47
C LEU A 250 -4.10 -8.28 -28.36
N PHE A 251 -4.72 -8.00 -27.22
CA PHE A 251 -6.17 -8.11 -27.11
C PHE A 251 -6.84 -6.93 -27.81
N PRO A 252 -7.98 -7.15 -28.49
CA PRO A 252 -8.75 -6.05 -29.04
C PRO A 252 -9.10 -5.08 -27.91
N THR A 253 -8.90 -3.79 -28.16
CA THR A 253 -9.39 -2.76 -27.24
C THR A 253 -10.89 -2.97 -27.09
N PRO A 254 -11.40 -3.09 -25.85
CA PRO A 254 -12.84 -3.19 -25.66
C PRO A 254 -13.48 -1.97 -26.34
N PRO A 255 -14.66 -2.14 -26.95
CA PRO A 255 -15.38 -1.00 -27.52
C PRO A 255 -15.51 0.08 -26.44
N PRO A 256 -15.50 1.38 -26.83
CA PRO A 256 -15.72 2.47 -25.90
C PRO A 256 -17.01 2.15 -25.14
N THR A 257 -16.86 1.88 -23.84
CA THR A 257 -17.98 1.40 -23.03
C THR A 257 -18.97 2.56 -22.99
N ALA A 258 -20.22 2.30 -23.39
CA ALA A 258 -21.31 3.27 -23.22
C ALA A 258 -21.22 3.81 -21.79
N THR A 259 -21.37 5.13 -21.66
CA THR A 259 -21.15 5.88 -20.42
C THR A 259 -21.70 5.16 -19.20
N ALA A 260 -20.98 5.22 -18.08
CA ALA A 260 -21.33 4.62 -16.78
C ALA A 260 -22.68 5.08 -16.18
N ALA A 261 -23.51 5.82 -16.92
CA ALA A 261 -24.92 6.03 -16.61
C ALA A 261 -25.77 4.77 -16.82
N ASP A 262 -25.30 3.78 -17.60
CA ASP A 262 -26.05 2.55 -17.91
C ASP A 262 -25.73 1.36 -16.98
N LEU A 263 -24.89 1.57 -15.96
CA LEU A 263 -24.57 0.60 -14.92
C LEU A 263 -24.82 1.21 -13.54
N ASP A 264 -26.10 1.51 -13.29
CA ASP A 264 -26.62 1.66 -11.94
C ASP A 264 -26.59 0.26 -11.30
N ASP A 265 -25.45 -0.06 -10.68
CA ASP A 265 -25.32 -1.21 -9.79
C ASP A 265 -26.30 -0.99 -8.62
N GLY A 266 -27.54 -1.46 -8.80
CA GLY A 266 -28.51 -1.60 -7.74
C GLY A 266 -27.90 -2.39 -6.59
N ASN A 267 -27.48 -1.66 -5.55
CA ASN A 267 -27.10 -2.20 -4.25
C ASN A 267 -27.41 -1.18 -3.14
#